data_AF-A0A935EQB5-F1
#
_entry.id   AF-A0A935EQB5-F1
#
_cell.length_a   1.000
_cell.length_b   1.000
_cell.length_c   1.000
_cell.angle_alpha   90.00
_cell.angle_beta   90.00
_cell.angle_gamma   90.00
#
_symmetry.space_group_name_H-M   'P 1'
#
loop_
_entity.id
_entity.type
_entity.pdbx_description
1 polymer ?
#
loop_
_entity_poly.entity_id
_entity_poly.type
_entity_poly.pdbx_seq_one_letter_code
_entity_poly.pdbx_strand_id
1 'polypeptide(L)'
;MREAYGVADEVTSASGDTVDLFRGLLSLNLMSVFFQRDFLAAFADRLDASGNWIVALRRLTMDGLREGFQNRLPLTWSDRDSKVTNITGWTVTASEPKGNPRMAYAILDFWTYDMVAMAERLQRNEPGLQPHLFARPVLQFGATLIQLPWIVGLQNNSSAAINNLETTRRSSWAGSGRGATD
;
A
#
# COMPACT_ATOMS: atom_id res chain seq x y z
N MET A 1 -14.97 5.59 20.50
CA MET A 1 -13.61 5.83 21.03
C MET A 1 -13.27 7.29 20.75
N ARG A 2 -12.34 7.90 21.49
CA ARG A 2 -11.99 9.32 21.36
C ARG A 2 -11.14 9.53 20.10
N GLU A 3 -11.49 10.55 19.32
CA GLU A 3 -10.70 11.12 18.23
C GLU A 3 -9.23 11.26 18.65
N ALA A 4 -8.39 10.34 18.22
CA ALA A 4 -6.95 10.51 18.29
C ALA A 4 -6.55 11.24 17.00
N TYR A 5 -6.04 12.47 17.15
CA TYR A 5 -5.54 13.35 16.07
C TYR A 5 -6.56 14.16 15.23
N GLY A 6 -7.84 14.21 15.60
CA GLY A 6 -8.83 15.04 14.89
C GLY A 6 -9.12 14.58 13.46
N VAL A 7 -8.88 13.29 13.17
CA VAL A 7 -9.29 12.59 11.96
C VAL A 7 -10.42 11.64 12.38
N ALA A 8 -11.50 11.60 11.60
CA ALA A 8 -12.62 10.70 11.87
C ALA A 8 -12.15 9.24 11.89
N ASP A 9 -12.86 8.38 12.64
CA ASP A 9 -12.59 6.93 12.72
C ASP A 9 -12.65 6.25 11.34
N GLU A 10 -13.24 6.92 10.35
CA GLU A 10 -13.44 6.48 8.98
C GLU A 10 -12.92 7.51 7.97
N VAL A 11 -12.30 7.02 6.88
CA VAL A 11 -11.80 7.83 5.76
C VAL A 11 -12.33 7.28 4.45
N THR A 12 -12.79 8.16 3.57
CA THR A 12 -13.25 7.76 2.23
C THR A 12 -12.06 7.55 1.29
N SER A 13 -12.03 6.40 0.59
CA SER A 13 -11.07 6.10 -0.47
C SER A 13 -11.32 6.96 -1.71
N ALA A 14 -10.43 6.87 -2.70
CA ALA A 14 -10.64 7.55 -3.98
C ALA A 14 -11.87 6.99 -4.73
N SER A 15 -12.19 5.70 -4.55
CA SER A 15 -13.40 5.06 -5.07
C SER A 15 -14.70 5.45 -4.36
N GLY A 16 -14.64 6.20 -3.26
CA GLY A 16 -15.82 6.55 -2.47
C GLY A 16 -16.18 5.53 -1.37
N ASP A 17 -15.39 4.47 -1.19
CA ASP A 17 -15.63 3.48 -0.14
C ASP A 17 -15.10 3.97 1.20
N THR A 18 -15.80 3.63 2.28
CA THR A 18 -15.39 3.97 3.64
C THR A 18 -14.36 2.96 4.17
N VAL A 19 -13.23 3.47 4.64
CA VAL A 19 -12.15 2.69 5.25
C VAL A 19 -12.03 3.07 6.72
N ASP A 20 -12.12 2.08 7.59
CA ASP A 20 -11.76 2.23 9.01
C ASP A 20 -10.28 2.62 9.10
N LEU A 21 -10.00 3.79 9.68
CA LEU A 21 -8.66 4.37 9.72
C LEU A 21 -7.67 3.45 10.43
N PHE A 22 -8.09 2.85 11.54
CA PHE A 22 -7.24 1.93 12.29
C PHE A 22 -6.87 0.71 11.44
N ARG A 23 -7.84 0.12 10.72
CA ARG A 23 -7.58 -1.00 9.81
C ARG A 23 -6.68 -0.60 8.64
N GLY A 24 -6.87 0.61 8.09
CA GLY A 24 -5.98 1.16 7.07
C GLY A 24 -4.54 1.27 7.57
N LEU A 25 -4.31 1.87 8.73
CA LEU A 25 -2.97 2.00 9.34
C LEU A 25 -2.36 0.65 9.73
N LEU A 26 -3.18 -0.26 10.27
CA LEU A 26 -2.75 -1.62 10.60
C LEU A 26 -2.28 -2.36 9.34
N SER A 27 -3.03 -2.26 8.24
CA SER A 27 -2.66 -2.90 6.98
C SER A 27 -1.31 -2.41 6.44
N LEU A 28 -0.98 -1.13 6.62
CA LEU A 28 0.31 -0.58 6.20
C LEU A 28 1.46 -1.21 7.00
N ASN A 29 1.26 -1.39 8.30
CA ASN A 29 2.22 -2.08 9.16
C ASN A 29 2.33 -3.57 8.81
N LEU A 30 1.22 -4.25 8.53
CA LEU A 30 1.22 -5.64 8.10
C LEU A 30 1.94 -5.83 6.76
N MET A 31 1.74 -4.93 5.78
CA MET A 31 2.50 -4.91 4.54
C MET A 31 4.00 -4.76 4.79
N SER A 32 4.38 -3.80 5.63
CA SER A 32 5.77 -3.52 5.95
C SER A 32 6.44 -4.71 6.64
N VAL A 33 5.81 -5.29 7.66
CA VAL A 33 6.32 -6.48 8.37
C VAL A 33 6.40 -7.70 7.45
N PHE A 34 5.42 -7.89 6.56
CA PHE A 34 5.46 -8.95 5.54
C PHE A 34 6.72 -8.82 4.67
N PHE A 35 6.99 -7.64 4.13
CA PHE A 35 8.20 -7.43 3.32
C PHE A 35 9.49 -7.53 4.14
N GLN A 36 9.50 -7.03 5.38
CA GLN A 36 10.66 -7.18 6.28
C GLN A 36 11.00 -8.65 6.51
N ARG A 37 10.00 -9.48 6.82
CA ARG A 37 10.23 -10.89 7.13
C ARG A 37 10.54 -11.72 5.88
N ASP A 38 9.67 -11.63 4.87
CA ASP A 38 9.68 -12.59 3.75
C ASP A 38 10.62 -12.15 2.61
N PHE A 39 11.12 -10.91 2.63
CA PHE A 39 12.10 -10.40 1.67
C PHE A 39 13.40 -9.97 2.36
N LEU A 40 13.36 -9.01 3.30
CA LEU A 40 14.59 -8.41 3.84
C LEU A 40 15.38 -9.38 4.70
N ALA A 41 14.75 -9.99 5.70
CA ALA A 41 15.39 -10.97 6.57
C ALA A 41 15.79 -12.22 5.77
N ALA A 42 14.87 -12.72 4.93
CA ALA A 42 15.14 -13.86 4.06
C ALA A 42 16.35 -13.64 3.11
N PHE A 43 16.53 -12.41 2.61
CA PHE A 43 17.71 -12.04 1.83
C PHE A 43 18.97 -11.95 2.69
N ALA A 44 18.89 -11.31 3.86
CA ALA A 44 20.03 -11.18 4.78
C ALA A 44 20.59 -12.56 5.17
N ASP A 45 19.73 -13.51 5.54
CA ASP A 45 20.14 -14.89 5.84
C ASP A 45 20.90 -15.54 4.67
N ARG A 46 20.44 -15.32 3.44
CA ARG A 46 21.06 -15.86 2.22
C ARG A 46 22.35 -15.13 1.86
N LEU A 47 22.45 -13.84 2.18
CA LEU A 47 23.65 -13.04 1.99
C LEU A 47 24.74 -13.51 2.96
N ASP A 48 24.40 -13.67 4.24
CA ASP A 48 25.31 -14.17 5.28
C ASP A 48 25.83 -15.58 4.93
N ALA A 49 24.98 -16.44 4.37
CA ALA A 49 25.36 -17.79 3.97
C ALA A 49 26.22 -17.87 2.69
N SER A 50 26.15 -16.87 1.79
CA SER A 50 26.80 -16.94 0.47
C SER A 50 27.92 -15.92 0.25
N GLY A 51 27.97 -14.86 1.05
CA GLY A 51 28.86 -13.71 0.86
C GLY A 51 28.66 -12.96 -0.46
N ASN A 52 27.64 -13.31 -1.26
CA ASN A 52 27.43 -12.77 -2.60
C ASN A 52 25.96 -12.41 -2.82
N TRP A 53 25.70 -11.10 -2.92
CA TRP A 53 24.35 -10.56 -3.05
C TRP A 53 23.60 -11.05 -4.29
N ILE A 54 24.28 -11.34 -5.41
CA ILE A 54 23.66 -11.87 -6.63
C ILE A 54 23.14 -13.29 -6.37
N VAL A 55 23.94 -14.12 -5.68
CA VAL A 55 23.56 -15.49 -5.32
C VAL A 55 22.39 -15.46 -4.34
N ALA A 56 22.44 -14.58 -3.34
CA ALA A 56 21.36 -14.42 -2.36
C ALA A 56 20.03 -14.01 -3.02
N LEU A 57 20.02 -13.02 -3.91
CA LEU A 57 18.83 -12.60 -4.65
C LEU A 57 18.26 -13.70 -5.55
N ARG A 58 19.13 -14.41 -6.27
CA ARG A 58 18.71 -15.54 -7.13
C ARG A 58 18.05 -16.64 -6.31
N ARG A 59 18.63 -17.00 -5.15
CA ARG A 59 18.04 -17.98 -4.24
C ARG A 59 16.69 -17.53 -3.71
N LEU A 60 16.59 -16.28 -3.23
CA LEU A 60 15.32 -15.72 -2.74
C LEU A 60 14.21 -15.82 -3.79
N THR A 61 14.53 -15.48 -5.04
CA THR A 61 13.60 -15.55 -6.17
C THR A 61 13.18 -17.00 -6.46
N MET A 62 14.14 -17.92 -6.54
CA MET A 62 13.88 -19.33 -6.85
C MET A 62 13.07 -20.02 -5.75
N ASP A 63 13.33 -19.69 -4.49
CA ASP A 63 12.58 -20.21 -3.34
C ASP A 63 11.14 -19.71 -3.39
N GLY A 64 10.91 -18.44 -3.71
CA GLY A 64 9.55 -17.91 -3.93
C GLY A 64 8.79 -18.64 -5.03
N LEU A 65 9.45 -18.89 -6.17
CA LEU A 65 8.84 -19.66 -7.26
C LEU A 65 8.48 -21.09 -6.82
N ARG A 66 9.33 -21.73 -6.03
CA ARG A 66 9.09 -23.07 -5.48
C ARG A 66 7.97 -23.07 -4.42
N GLU A 67 7.90 -22.03 -3.60
CA GLU A 67 6.92 -21.85 -2.53
C GLU A 67 5.59 -21.28 -3.07
N GLY A 68 4.93 -22.04 -3.94
CA GLY A 68 3.60 -21.67 -4.43
C GLY A 68 3.59 -20.52 -5.43
N PHE A 69 4.65 -20.40 -6.26
CA PHE A 69 4.78 -19.36 -7.28
C PHE A 69 4.70 -17.93 -6.74
N GLN A 70 5.22 -17.71 -5.53
CA GLN A 70 5.31 -16.38 -4.94
C GLN A 70 6.37 -15.54 -5.64
N ASN A 71 5.98 -14.32 -6.02
CA ASN A 71 6.88 -13.35 -6.61
C ASN A 71 7.80 -12.74 -5.54
N ARG A 72 9.01 -13.29 -5.36
CA ARG A 72 10.03 -12.79 -4.43
C ARG A 72 11.16 -12.00 -5.10
N LEU A 73 10.83 -11.32 -6.19
CA LEU A 73 11.76 -10.42 -6.86
C LEU A 73 11.90 -9.09 -6.10
N PRO A 74 12.97 -8.31 -6.37
CA PRO A 74 13.11 -6.96 -5.82
C PRO A 74 11.97 -5.99 -6.14
N LEU A 75 11.13 -6.34 -7.12
CA LEU A 75 9.89 -5.68 -7.49
C LEU A 75 8.80 -6.74 -7.60
N THR A 76 7.66 -6.50 -6.95
CA THR A 76 6.51 -7.40 -6.99
C THR A 76 5.40 -6.81 -7.83
N TRP A 77 4.65 -7.65 -8.52
CA TRP A 77 3.46 -7.26 -9.26
C TRP A 77 2.35 -8.29 -9.07
N SER A 78 1.11 -7.82 -9.15
CA SER A 78 -0.09 -8.65 -9.24
C SER A 78 -1.24 -7.86 -9.86
N ASP A 79 -2.27 -8.54 -10.33
CA ASP A 79 -3.56 -7.90 -10.54
C ASP A 79 -4.23 -7.54 -9.20
N ARG A 80 -5.30 -6.75 -9.28
CA ARG A 80 -6.00 -6.25 -8.09
C ARG A 80 -6.73 -7.36 -7.34
N ASP A 81 -7.37 -8.31 -8.02
CA ASP A 81 -8.17 -9.37 -7.38
C ASP A 81 -7.29 -10.36 -6.61
N SER A 82 -6.14 -10.75 -7.20
CA SER A 82 -5.10 -11.52 -6.53
C SER A 82 -4.59 -10.78 -5.29
N LYS A 83 -4.41 -9.46 -5.39
CA LYS A 83 -3.94 -8.66 -4.25
C LYS A 83 -4.96 -8.60 -3.13
N VAL A 84 -6.23 -8.35 -3.45
CA VAL A 84 -7.34 -8.36 -2.49
C VAL A 84 -7.44 -9.70 -1.79
N THR A 85 -7.34 -10.80 -2.54
CA THR A 85 -7.36 -12.17 -1.98
C THR A 85 -6.24 -12.35 -0.96
N ASN A 86 -5.01 -11.94 -1.30
CA ASN A 86 -3.85 -12.08 -0.42
C ASN A 86 -3.95 -11.26 0.86
N ILE A 87 -4.57 -10.08 0.83
CA ILE A 87 -4.68 -9.19 2.00
C ILE A 87 -6.00 -9.37 2.76
N THR A 88 -6.95 -10.16 2.25
CA THR A 88 -8.24 -10.38 2.93
C THR A 88 -8.03 -10.97 4.33
N GLY A 89 -7.03 -11.84 4.51
CA GLY A 89 -6.66 -12.38 5.82
C GLY A 89 -6.23 -11.32 6.85
N TRP A 90 -5.83 -10.12 6.42
CA TRP A 90 -5.48 -9.00 7.31
C TRP A 90 -6.69 -8.24 7.84
N THR A 91 -7.87 -8.48 7.27
CA THR A 91 -9.13 -7.80 7.64
C THR A 91 -9.96 -8.62 8.63
N VAL A 92 -9.39 -9.71 9.16
CA VAL A 92 -10.06 -10.59 10.12
C VAL A 92 -10.43 -9.82 11.39
N THR A 93 -11.68 -9.99 11.81
CA THR A 93 -12.20 -9.46 13.07
C THR A 93 -13.02 -10.52 13.80
N ALA A 94 -13.41 -10.24 15.05
CA ALA A 94 -14.27 -11.15 15.81
C ALA A 94 -15.60 -11.43 15.09
N SER A 95 -16.17 -10.43 14.40
CA SER A 95 -17.39 -10.58 13.59
C SER A 95 -17.13 -11.18 12.20
N GLU A 96 -15.91 -11.06 11.68
CA GLU A 96 -15.54 -11.51 10.33
C GLU A 96 -14.28 -12.40 10.39
N PRO A 97 -14.39 -13.65 10.90
CA PRO A 97 -13.23 -14.51 11.17
C PRO A 97 -12.47 -14.94 9.91
N LYS A 98 -13.09 -14.84 8.73
CA LYS A 98 -12.47 -15.11 7.42
C LYS A 98 -11.95 -13.84 6.73
N GLY A 99 -12.09 -12.68 7.36
CA GLY A 99 -11.87 -11.38 6.74
C GLY A 99 -13.01 -10.96 5.83
N ASN A 100 -12.92 -9.74 5.31
CA ASN A 100 -13.89 -9.11 4.44
C ASN A 100 -13.19 -8.62 3.15
N PRO A 101 -13.45 -9.25 2.00
CA PRO A 101 -12.86 -8.86 0.72
C PRO A 101 -13.16 -7.41 0.30
N ARG A 102 -14.34 -6.88 0.68
CA ARG A 102 -14.69 -5.48 0.37
C ARG A 102 -13.85 -4.50 1.20
N MET A 103 -13.63 -4.81 2.48
CA MET A 103 -12.72 -4.02 3.32
C MET A 103 -11.29 -4.10 2.79
N ALA A 104 -10.84 -5.28 2.38
CA ALA A 104 -9.53 -5.46 1.75
C ALA A 104 -9.38 -4.62 0.47
N TYR A 105 -10.41 -4.62 -0.38
CA TYR A 105 -10.45 -3.77 -1.57
C TYR A 105 -10.34 -2.28 -1.20
N ALA A 106 -11.15 -1.80 -0.24
CA ALA A 106 -11.15 -0.39 0.15
C ALA A 106 -9.80 0.04 0.76
N ILE A 107 -9.19 -0.81 1.59
CA ILE A 107 -7.84 -0.62 2.13
C ILE A 107 -6.80 -0.57 1.01
N LEU A 108 -6.86 -1.50 0.05
CA LEU A 108 -5.95 -1.53 -1.08
C LEU A 108 -6.07 -0.25 -1.91
N ASP A 109 -7.30 0.18 -2.19
CA ASP A 109 -7.59 1.40 -2.95
C ASP A 109 -7.04 2.64 -2.24
N PHE A 110 -7.23 2.73 -0.92
CA PHE A 110 -6.72 3.82 -0.10
C PHE A 110 -5.19 3.97 -0.15
N TRP A 111 -4.46 2.85 -0.18
CA TRP A 111 -3.00 2.83 -0.29
C TRP A 111 -2.49 2.81 -1.74
N THR A 112 -3.39 2.83 -2.72
CA THR A 112 -3.03 2.83 -4.13
C THR A 112 -2.78 4.24 -4.65
N TYR A 113 -1.71 4.34 -5.41
CA TYR A 113 -1.31 5.53 -6.13
C TYR A 113 -1.42 5.27 -7.64
N ASP A 114 -2.34 5.98 -8.30
CA ASP A 114 -2.56 5.87 -9.73
C ASP A 114 -1.45 6.61 -10.51
N MET A 115 -0.55 5.83 -11.11
CA MET A 115 0.58 6.35 -11.87
C MET A 115 0.15 6.88 -13.26
N VAL A 116 -0.99 6.41 -13.79
CA VAL A 116 -1.51 6.88 -15.09
C VAL A 116 -2.10 8.27 -14.90
N ALA A 117 -2.98 8.45 -13.90
CA ALA A 117 -3.52 9.76 -13.55
C ALA A 117 -2.41 10.77 -13.21
N MET A 118 -1.35 10.31 -12.52
CA MET A 118 -0.16 11.11 -12.27
C MET A 118 0.53 11.56 -13.56
N ALA A 119 0.79 10.65 -14.49
CA ALA A 119 1.47 10.96 -15.75
C ALA A 119 0.71 12.00 -16.57
N GLU A 120 -0.61 11.87 -16.66
CA GLU A 120 -1.45 12.83 -17.36
C GLU A 120 -1.39 14.24 -16.75
N ARG A 121 -1.40 14.33 -15.41
CA ARG A 121 -1.27 15.62 -14.71
C ARG A 121 0.09 16.27 -14.93
N LEU A 122 1.16 15.46 -14.91
CA LEU A 122 2.52 15.91 -15.22
C LEU A 122 2.61 16.47 -16.64
N GLN A 123 1.99 15.80 -17.62
CA GLN A 123 1.94 16.28 -19.01
C GLN A 123 1.18 17.61 -19.13
N ARG A 124 0.17 17.84 -18.28
CA ARG A 124 -0.60 19.11 -18.23
C ARG A 124 0.08 20.22 -17.41
N ASN A 125 1.28 20.00 -16.87
CA ASN A 125 2.01 20.93 -16.01
C ASN A 125 1.15 21.47 -14.85
N GLU A 126 0.26 20.65 -14.29
CA GLU A 126 -0.62 21.08 -13.21
C GLU A 126 0.19 21.43 -11.94
N PRO A 127 -0.03 22.61 -11.32
CA PRO A 127 0.63 22.97 -10.07
C PRO A 127 0.20 22.06 -8.91
N GLY A 128 1.14 21.76 -7.99
CA GLY A 128 0.83 21.11 -6.70
C GLY A 128 1.13 19.61 -6.58
N LEU A 129 2.18 19.10 -7.22
CA LEU A 129 2.57 17.69 -7.12
C LEU A 129 3.75 17.48 -6.16
N GLN A 130 3.46 17.02 -4.94
CA GLN A 130 4.38 16.15 -4.19
C GLN A 130 3.64 14.98 -3.53
N PRO A 131 3.11 14.04 -4.33
CA PRO A 131 2.79 12.73 -3.81
C PRO A 131 4.12 12.04 -3.58
N HIS A 132 4.47 11.86 -2.31
CA HIS A 132 5.63 11.07 -1.97
C HIS A 132 5.27 9.65 -2.39
N LEU A 133 6.03 9.06 -3.33
CA LEU A 133 5.97 7.61 -3.64
C LEU A 133 6.03 6.75 -2.35
N PHE A 134 6.50 7.37 -1.26
CA PHE A 134 6.60 6.80 0.05
C PHE A 134 5.32 6.84 0.92
N ALA A 135 4.28 7.59 0.53
CA ALA A 135 3.04 7.71 1.29
C ALA A 135 1.99 6.66 0.88
N ARG A 136 2.02 6.23 -0.38
CA ARG A 136 1.11 5.22 -0.94
C ARG A 136 1.92 4.11 -1.61
N PRO A 137 2.15 2.99 -0.90
CA PRO A 137 3.14 1.99 -1.31
C PRO A 137 2.71 1.11 -2.49
N VAL A 138 1.44 1.19 -2.93
CA VAL A 138 0.90 0.39 -4.04
C VAL A 138 0.83 1.25 -5.29
N LEU A 139 1.68 1.00 -6.27
CA LEU A 139 1.74 1.78 -7.51
C LEU A 139 0.89 1.09 -8.58
N GLN A 140 -0.17 1.75 -9.03
CA GLN A 140 -1.04 1.22 -10.08
C GLN A 140 -0.59 1.69 -11.46
N PHE A 141 -0.35 0.73 -12.35
CA PHE A 141 -0.09 0.94 -13.78
C PHE A 141 -1.15 0.20 -14.58
N GLY A 142 -2.21 0.90 -14.98
CA GLY A 142 -3.36 0.27 -15.63
C GLY A 142 -4.02 -0.77 -14.71
N ALA A 143 -4.03 -2.04 -15.13
CA ALA A 143 -4.57 -3.16 -14.36
C ALA A 143 -3.56 -3.80 -13.38
N THR A 144 -2.28 -3.43 -13.46
CA THR A 144 -1.21 -4.04 -12.68
C THR A 144 -0.89 -3.19 -11.46
N LEU A 145 -0.83 -3.83 -10.30
CA LEU A 145 -0.33 -3.22 -9.06
C LEU A 145 1.11 -3.64 -8.83
N ILE A 146 1.98 -2.66 -8.61
CA ILE A 146 3.41 -2.84 -8.36
C ILE A 146 3.73 -2.40 -6.94
N GLN A 147 4.56 -3.17 -6.24
CA GLN A 147 5.15 -2.78 -4.96
C GLN A 147 6.64 -3.05 -4.93
N LEU A 148 7.35 -2.25 -4.14
CA LEU A 148 8.80 -2.31 -3.94
C LEU A 148 9.10 -2.78 -2.51
N PRO A 149 9.30 -4.10 -2.29
CA PRO A 149 9.52 -4.68 -0.96
C PRO A 149 10.59 -3.96 -0.14
N TRP A 150 11.71 -3.61 -0.78
CA TRP A 150 12.84 -2.92 -0.14
C TRP A 150 12.52 -1.52 0.34
N ILE A 151 11.58 -0.85 -0.32
CA ILE A 151 11.13 0.48 0.08
C ILE A 151 10.08 0.34 1.19
N VAL A 152 9.03 -0.46 0.96
CA VAL A 152 7.90 -0.60 1.90
C VAL A 152 8.35 -1.23 3.23
N GLY A 153 9.29 -2.18 3.18
CA GLY A 153 9.86 -2.80 4.38
C GLY A 153 10.78 -1.89 5.21
N LEU A 154 11.30 -0.80 4.64
CA LEU A 154 12.19 0.14 5.34
C LEU A 154 11.54 1.51 5.63
N GLN A 155 10.31 1.73 5.16
CA GLN A 155 9.60 2.99 5.33
C GLN A 155 9.22 3.26 6.79
N ASN A 156 9.21 4.54 7.16
CA ASN A 156 8.51 4.99 8.35
C ASN A 156 7.01 5.08 8.07
N ASN A 157 6.29 4.01 8.41
CA ASN A 157 4.85 3.88 8.18
C ASN A 157 4.03 5.02 8.83
N SER A 158 4.49 5.57 9.96
CA SER A 158 3.80 6.67 10.66
C SER A 158 3.84 7.96 9.84
N SER A 159 5.01 8.31 9.30
CA SER A 159 5.16 9.49 8.44
C SER A 159 4.42 9.32 7.12
N ALA A 160 4.48 8.13 6.52
CA ALA A 160 3.74 7.81 5.30
C ALA A 160 2.22 7.97 5.49
N ALA A 161 1.70 7.46 6.60
CA ALA A 161 0.29 7.55 6.97
C ALA A 161 -0.17 9.00 7.17
N ILE A 162 0.55 9.78 7.99
CA ILE A 162 0.19 11.18 8.26
C ILE A 162 0.15 11.99 6.96
N ASN A 163 1.16 11.84 6.11
CA ASN A 163 1.22 12.55 4.83
C ASN A 163 0.04 12.17 3.89
N ASN A 164 -0.36 10.90 3.87
CA ASN A 164 -1.51 10.46 3.08
C ASN A 164 -2.82 11.07 3.63
N LEU A 165 -3.01 11.08 4.96
CA LEU A 165 -4.19 11.65 5.60
C LEU A 165 -4.31 13.16 5.37
N GLU A 166 -3.20 13.90 5.47
CA GLU A 166 -3.19 15.34 5.16
C GLU A 166 -3.59 15.62 3.71
N THR A 167 -3.12 14.78 2.78
CA THR A 167 -3.46 14.90 1.35
C THR A 167 -4.94 14.62 1.11
N THR A 168 -5.47 13.51 1.64
CA THR A 168 -6.88 13.14 1.52
C THR A 168 -7.79 14.22 2.12
N ARG A 169 -7.40 14.78 3.28
CA ARG A 169 -8.07 15.94 3.86
C ARG A 169 -8.05 17.10 2.87
N ARG A 170 -6.90 17.58 2.41
CA ARG A 170 -6.84 18.73 1.48
C ARG A 170 -7.72 18.54 0.23
N SER A 171 -7.76 17.33 -0.34
CA SER A 171 -8.66 17.04 -1.46
C SER A 171 -10.15 17.12 -1.08
N SER A 172 -10.55 16.69 0.12
CA SER A 172 -11.95 16.76 0.55
C SER A 172 -12.42 18.21 0.71
N TRP A 173 -11.59 19.10 1.27
CA TRP A 173 -11.89 20.53 1.40
C TRP A 173 -11.96 21.25 0.04
N ALA A 174 -11.12 20.85 -0.92
CA ALA A 174 -11.17 21.39 -2.29
C ALA A 174 -12.40 20.93 -3.09
N GLY A 175 -12.99 19.78 -2.72
CA GLY A 175 -14.26 19.29 -3.26
C GLY A 175 -15.49 19.99 -2.66
N SER A 176 -15.49 20.25 -1.35
CA SER A 176 -16.61 20.91 -0.66
C SER A 176 -16.76 22.40 -0.97
N GLY A 177 -15.69 23.07 -1.42
CA GLY A 177 -15.71 24.49 -1.80
C GLY A 177 -16.34 24.80 -3.17
N ARG A 178 -16.70 23.78 -3.97
CA ARG A 178 -17.29 23.95 -5.31
C ARG A 178 -18.82 23.90 -5.36
N GLY A 179 -19.49 23.79 -4.21
CA GLY A 179 -20.96 23.72 -4.11
C GLY A 179 -21.62 24.95 -3.47
N ALA A 180 -20.91 26.07 -3.31
CA ALA A 180 -21.42 27.26 -2.62
C ALA A 180 -21.31 28.52 -3.49
N THR A 181 -21.76 28.44 -4.74
CA THR A 181 -22.14 29.59 -5.56
C THR A 181 -23.19 29.12 -6.58
N ASP A 182 -24.45 29.13 -6.16
CA ASP A 182 -25.63 29.30 -7.00
C ASP A 182 -26.63 30.16 -6.22
#